data_AF-A0A3B9ZBB2-F1
#
_entry.id   AF-A0A3B9ZBB2-F1
#
_cell.length_a   1.000
_cell.length_b   1.000
_cell.length_c   1.000
_cell.angle_alpha   90.00
_cell.angle_beta   90.00
_cell.angle_gamma   90.00
#
_symmetry.space_group_name_H-M   'P 1'
#
loop_
_entity.id
_entity.type
_entity.pdbx_description
1 polymer ?
#
loop_
_entity_poly.entity_id
_entity_poly.type
_entity_poly.pdbx_seq_one_letter_code
_entity_poly.pdbx_strand_id
1 'polypeptide(L)'
;MENLRFAVLIDGENISSKYVSVMFDELTKYGVITYRRIYGDWTSRNTARWKRVLLENSITPIQQFYNTVGKNASDSTLIIDAMDILYTGNVDGFCIVSSDGDFTRLASRLRESGMFVVGMGENKTPRSFRNACNVFTSLENLIEDDGAEVDNDEVLENEHEELVSSESEHEDKSGKSKKKYKEEKSHIVSKKEVENTIITMIMENENKGKLTGLAEIGSRLQNKYPDFDVRNYGYSLLSKFLEEIDSVTVIKNNNIVNVELKESRNAREEVDEYIIDVLKKHDNKLGVTEIGHLIHQKFSNFSPKDYGYSQLTKYVQSIPGIKITHDDKQRKLAKLKK
;
A
#
# COMPACT_ATOMS: atom_id res chain seq x y z
N MET A 1 13.42 0.46 18.55
CA MET A 1 13.63 -0.47 17.42
C MET A 1 14.87 0.01 16.72
N GLU A 2 15.81 -0.89 16.43
CA GLU A 2 16.96 -0.53 15.58
C GLU A 2 16.42 -0.15 14.19
N ASN A 3 16.88 0.97 13.64
CA ASN A 3 16.50 1.36 12.29
C ASN A 3 17.19 0.41 11.30
N LEU A 4 16.41 -0.23 10.43
CA LEU A 4 16.93 -1.10 9.38
C LEU A 4 17.88 -0.30 8.47
N ARG A 5 19.00 -0.90 8.07
CA ARG A 5 19.97 -0.29 7.16
C ARG A 5 19.67 -0.73 5.73
N PHE A 6 19.50 0.24 4.83
CA PHE A 6 19.16 -0.02 3.43
C PHE A 6 20.31 0.31 2.48
N ALA A 7 20.49 -0.54 1.47
CA ALA A 7 21.21 -0.19 0.25
C ALA A 7 20.24 0.24 -0.85
N VAL A 8 20.42 1.45 -1.39
CA VAL A 8 19.62 1.98 -2.51
C VAL A 8 20.42 1.86 -3.78
N LEU A 9 19.88 1.11 -4.73
CA LEU A 9 20.49 0.79 -6.02
C LEU A 9 19.58 1.31 -7.13
N ILE A 10 20.05 2.34 -7.84
CA ILE A 10 19.27 3.08 -8.82
C ILE A 10 19.72 2.71 -10.24
N ASP A 11 18.79 2.26 -11.06
CA ASP A 11 18.97 2.11 -12.50
C ASP A 11 18.89 3.50 -13.15
N GLY A 12 20.05 4.13 -13.38
CA GLY A 12 20.14 5.50 -13.87
C GLY A 12 19.81 5.68 -15.34
N GLU A 13 19.66 4.57 -16.08
CA GLU A 13 19.35 4.57 -17.51
C GLU A 13 17.84 4.45 -17.75
N ASN A 14 17.11 3.81 -16.85
CA ASN A 14 15.66 3.61 -16.94
C ASN A 14 14.85 4.58 -16.06
N ILE A 15 15.46 5.18 -15.03
CA ILE A 15 14.79 6.07 -14.08
C ILE A 15 15.17 7.53 -14.34
N SER A 16 14.19 8.43 -14.21
CA SER A 16 14.42 9.88 -14.30
C SER A 16 14.92 10.46 -12.97
N SER A 17 15.87 11.40 -13.05
CA SER A 17 16.43 12.08 -11.87
C SER A 17 15.40 12.89 -11.05
N LYS A 18 14.24 13.21 -11.62
CA LYS A 18 13.14 13.90 -10.93
C LYS A 18 12.60 13.15 -9.71
N TYR A 19 12.75 11.83 -9.68
CA TYR A 19 12.19 10.99 -8.61
C TYR A 19 13.08 10.88 -7.37
N VAL A 20 14.32 11.38 -7.41
CA VAL A 20 15.33 11.09 -6.38
C VAL A 20 14.93 11.62 -4.99
N SER A 21 14.42 12.84 -4.91
CA SER A 21 14.04 13.44 -3.61
C SER A 21 12.92 12.62 -2.96
N VAL A 22 11.80 12.48 -3.69
CA VAL A 22 10.60 11.78 -3.19
C VAL A 22 10.86 10.31 -2.86
N MET A 23 11.76 9.66 -3.60
CA MET A 23 12.18 8.28 -3.35
C MET A 23 12.92 8.12 -2.02
N PHE A 24 13.86 9.04 -1.71
CA PHE A 24 14.57 8.99 -0.44
C PHE A 24 13.66 9.34 0.74
N ASP A 25 12.76 10.32 0.57
CA ASP A 25 11.76 10.67 1.56
C ASP A 25 10.85 9.49 1.88
N GLU A 26 10.36 8.78 0.85
CA GLU A 26 9.59 7.55 1.02
C GLU A 26 10.37 6.47 1.78
N LEU A 27 11.66 6.30 1.46
CA LEU A 27 12.47 5.24 2.03
C LEU A 27 12.77 5.46 3.53
N THR A 28 12.68 6.69 4.02
CA THR A 28 12.84 7.01 5.46
C THR A 28 11.81 6.32 6.35
N LYS A 29 10.65 5.92 5.79
CA LYS A 29 9.61 5.15 6.50
C LYS A 29 10.08 3.76 6.92
N TYR A 30 11.07 3.20 6.22
CA TYR A 30 11.53 1.82 6.43
C TYR A 30 12.85 1.76 7.20
N GLY A 31 13.74 2.73 7.02
CA GLY A 31 15.04 2.70 7.69
C GLY A 31 16.03 3.77 7.24
N VAL A 32 17.29 3.57 7.62
CA VAL A 32 18.41 4.46 7.32
C VAL A 32 19.12 4.00 6.05
N ILE A 33 19.33 4.92 5.12
CA ILE A 33 20.04 4.66 3.87
C ILE A 33 21.54 4.66 4.11
N THR A 34 22.19 3.50 3.92
CA THR A 34 23.63 3.30 4.12
C THR A 34 24.40 3.33 2.80
N TYR A 35 23.84 2.75 1.73
CA TYR A 35 24.42 2.82 0.39
C TYR A 35 23.49 3.63 -0.52
N ARG A 36 24.06 4.54 -1.30
CA ARG A 36 23.37 5.31 -2.35
C ARG A 36 24.16 5.15 -3.64
N ARG A 37 23.76 4.21 -4.49
CA ARG A 37 24.47 3.91 -5.74
C ARG A 37 23.53 4.03 -6.93
N ILE A 38 24.06 4.55 -8.01
CA ILE A 38 23.38 4.64 -9.28
C ILE A 38 24.25 4.07 -10.38
N TYR A 39 23.65 3.32 -11.30
CA TYR A 39 24.37 2.55 -12.31
C TYR A 39 24.00 3.04 -13.70
N GLY A 40 25.02 3.21 -14.55
CA GLY A 40 24.82 3.61 -15.94
C GLY A 40 26.10 4.06 -16.62
N ASP A 41 25.99 4.43 -17.89
CA ASP A 41 27.06 5.06 -18.66
C ASP A 41 27.03 6.60 -18.53
N TRP A 42 27.86 7.14 -17.63
CA TRP A 42 28.01 8.58 -17.36
C TRP A 42 28.78 9.34 -18.46
N THR A 43 29.20 8.67 -19.52
CA THR A 43 29.75 9.35 -20.71
C THR A 43 28.65 9.73 -21.72
N SER A 44 27.42 9.23 -21.55
CA SER A 44 26.28 9.55 -22.40
C SER A 44 25.73 10.95 -22.13
N ARG A 45 25.31 11.66 -23.20
CA ARG A 45 24.71 13.01 -23.13
C ARG A 45 23.48 13.09 -22.21
N ASN A 46 22.75 11.99 -22.03
CA ASN A 46 21.56 11.93 -21.18
C ASN A 46 21.86 12.02 -19.67
N THR A 47 23.12 11.93 -19.25
CA THR A 47 23.51 11.94 -17.83
C THR A 47 23.79 13.33 -17.24
N ALA A 48 23.76 14.38 -18.08
CA ALA A 48 23.97 15.75 -17.60
C ALA A 48 22.96 16.18 -16.52
N ARG A 49 21.69 15.72 -16.64
CA ARG A 49 20.61 16.00 -15.66
C ARG A 49 20.85 15.32 -14.30
N TRP A 50 21.63 14.26 -14.26
CA TRP A 50 21.97 13.56 -13.01
C TRP A 50 23.05 14.30 -12.23
N LYS A 51 23.99 14.97 -12.91
CA LYS A 51 25.19 15.54 -12.27
C LYS A 51 24.90 16.39 -11.02
N ARG A 52 23.93 17.31 -11.11
CA ARG A 52 23.51 18.14 -9.97
C ARG A 52 22.89 17.30 -8.85
N VAL A 53 21.92 16.45 -9.22
CA VAL A 53 21.16 15.60 -8.30
C VAL A 53 22.06 14.63 -7.53
N LEU A 54 23.07 14.04 -8.19
CA LEU A 54 24.02 13.12 -7.55
C LEU A 54 24.84 13.81 -6.45
N LEU A 55 25.32 15.02 -6.72
CA LEU A 55 26.13 15.80 -5.78
C LEU A 55 25.31 16.24 -4.57
N GLU A 56 24.11 16.76 -4.80
CA GLU A 56 23.21 17.24 -3.74
C GLU A 56 22.76 16.11 -2.82
N ASN A 57 22.57 14.90 -3.36
CA ASN A 57 22.02 13.77 -2.61
C ASN A 57 23.08 12.76 -2.15
N SER A 58 24.38 13.05 -2.32
CA SER A 58 25.48 12.14 -1.97
C SER A 58 25.33 10.74 -2.58
N ILE A 59 24.90 10.67 -3.85
CA ILE A 59 24.75 9.43 -4.59
C ILE A 59 26.07 9.12 -5.29
N THR A 60 26.57 7.89 -5.12
CA THR A 60 27.79 7.42 -5.77
C THR A 60 27.47 6.87 -7.17
N PRO A 61 27.95 7.51 -8.26
CA PRO A 61 27.81 6.96 -9.60
C PRO A 61 28.75 5.77 -9.82
N ILE A 62 28.21 4.68 -10.32
CA ILE A 62 28.93 3.49 -10.77
C ILE A 62 28.93 3.51 -12.29
N GLN A 63 30.09 3.76 -12.89
CA GLN A 63 30.27 3.81 -14.34
C GLN A 63 30.33 2.40 -14.92
N GLN A 64 29.55 2.17 -15.97
CA GLN A 64 29.67 0.96 -16.79
C GLN A 64 29.63 1.33 -18.29
N PHE A 65 30.68 1.00 -19.03
CA PHE A 65 30.70 1.17 -20.48
C PHE A 65 29.93 0.06 -21.18
N TYR A 66 29.28 0.39 -22.29
CA TYR A 66 28.70 -0.61 -23.18
C TYR A 66 29.79 -1.32 -23.98
N ASN A 67 29.94 -2.63 -23.77
CA ASN A 67 30.83 -3.45 -24.60
C ASN A 67 30.26 -3.68 -26.02
N THR A 68 28.93 -3.60 -26.17
CA THR A 68 28.18 -3.70 -27.43
C THR A 68 26.87 -2.93 -27.31
N VAL A 69 26.43 -2.25 -28.37
CA VAL A 69 25.20 -1.43 -28.38
C VAL A 69 23.97 -2.27 -27.98
N GLY A 70 23.17 -1.77 -27.02
CA GLY A 70 21.87 -2.34 -26.65
C GLY A 70 21.91 -3.54 -25.69
N LYS A 71 22.94 -3.67 -24.84
CA LYS A 71 23.00 -4.71 -23.79
C LYS A 71 22.92 -4.12 -22.38
N ASN A 72 22.30 -4.91 -21.49
CA ASN A 72 22.06 -4.72 -20.05
C ASN A 72 23.36 -4.74 -19.19
N ALA A 73 24.38 -3.98 -19.59
CA ALA A 73 25.67 -3.94 -18.91
C ALA A 73 25.57 -3.26 -17.53
N SER A 74 24.83 -2.14 -17.47
CA SER A 74 24.45 -1.43 -16.25
C SER A 74 23.70 -2.35 -15.28
N ASP A 75 22.69 -3.08 -15.77
CA ASP A 75 21.91 -4.03 -14.94
C ASP A 75 22.78 -5.13 -14.34
N SER A 76 23.67 -5.72 -15.14
CA SER A 76 24.59 -6.77 -14.68
C SER A 76 25.51 -6.24 -13.57
N THR A 77 25.97 -5.00 -13.70
CA THR A 77 26.81 -4.33 -12.71
C THR A 77 26.05 -4.08 -11.41
N LEU A 78 24.80 -3.61 -11.51
CA LEU A 78 23.91 -3.42 -10.37
C LEU A 78 23.68 -4.74 -9.63
N ILE A 79 23.39 -5.82 -10.36
CA ILE A 79 23.15 -7.15 -9.78
C ILE A 79 24.39 -7.67 -9.05
N ILE A 80 25.58 -7.56 -9.67
CA ILE A 80 26.84 -8.00 -9.04
C ILE A 80 27.07 -7.22 -7.74
N ASP A 81 26.95 -5.90 -7.81
CA ASP A 81 27.22 -5.03 -6.66
C ASP A 81 26.18 -5.21 -5.54
N ALA A 82 24.92 -5.48 -5.87
CA ALA A 82 23.89 -5.87 -4.91
C ALA A 82 24.27 -7.15 -4.16
N MET A 83 24.80 -8.15 -4.86
CA MET A 83 25.26 -9.40 -4.25
C MET A 83 26.49 -9.19 -3.38
N ASP A 84 27.43 -8.36 -3.81
CA ASP A 84 28.61 -8.02 -3.00
C ASP A 84 28.19 -7.32 -1.71
N ILE A 85 27.30 -6.32 -1.78
CA ILE A 85 26.72 -5.66 -0.61
C ILE A 85 26.04 -6.68 0.31
N LEU A 86 25.23 -7.59 -0.24
CA LEU A 86 24.54 -8.63 0.53
C LEU A 86 25.52 -9.44 1.37
N TYR A 87 26.64 -9.87 0.79
CA TYR A 87 27.65 -10.69 1.48
C TYR A 87 28.53 -9.89 2.45
N THR A 88 28.49 -8.56 2.45
CA THR A 88 29.16 -7.77 3.50
C THR A 88 28.48 -7.89 4.87
N GLY A 89 27.18 -8.22 4.91
CA GLY A 89 26.40 -8.26 6.16
C GLY A 89 26.11 -6.89 6.80
N ASN A 90 26.32 -5.80 6.06
CA ASN A 90 26.19 -4.42 6.58
C ASN A 90 24.80 -3.79 6.36
N VAL A 91 23.88 -4.51 5.73
CA VAL A 91 22.52 -4.03 5.44
C VAL A 91 21.48 -5.05 5.86
N ASP A 92 20.29 -4.55 6.15
CA ASP A 92 19.13 -5.32 6.56
C ASP A 92 18.06 -5.33 5.45
N GLY A 93 18.22 -4.46 4.45
CA GLY A 93 17.33 -4.36 3.30
C GLY A 93 17.95 -3.71 2.08
N PHE A 94 17.23 -3.83 0.96
CA PHE A 94 17.61 -3.28 -0.34
C PHE A 94 16.43 -2.50 -0.92
N CYS A 95 16.72 -1.36 -1.52
CA CYS A 95 15.80 -0.63 -2.37
C CYS A 95 16.30 -0.72 -3.81
N ILE A 96 15.57 -1.44 -4.67
CA ILE A 96 15.88 -1.53 -6.10
C ILE A 96 14.98 -0.55 -6.82
N VAL A 97 15.58 0.42 -7.50
CA VAL A 97 14.85 1.47 -8.20
C VAL A 97 15.00 1.25 -9.70
N SER A 98 14.01 0.60 -10.31
CA SER A 98 13.94 0.33 -11.74
C SER A 98 12.50 0.00 -12.15
N SER A 99 12.21 0.18 -13.44
CA SER A 99 10.98 -0.29 -14.07
C SER A 99 11.17 -1.57 -14.89
N ASP A 100 12.40 -2.12 -14.92
CA ASP A 100 12.74 -3.33 -15.68
C ASP A 100 12.33 -4.60 -14.94
N GLY A 101 11.71 -5.53 -15.67
CA GLY A 101 11.35 -6.86 -15.17
C GLY A 101 12.55 -7.77 -14.90
N ASP A 102 13.71 -7.50 -15.49
CA ASP A 102 14.91 -8.35 -15.35
C ASP A 102 15.44 -8.39 -13.90
N PHE A 103 15.14 -7.38 -13.08
CA PHE A 103 15.47 -7.36 -11.65
C PHE A 103 14.59 -8.28 -10.78
N THR A 104 13.58 -8.93 -11.35
CA THR A 104 12.69 -9.88 -10.62
C THR A 104 13.49 -10.95 -9.87
N ARG A 105 14.52 -11.53 -10.50
CA ARG A 105 15.34 -12.59 -9.88
C ARG A 105 16.25 -12.05 -8.79
N LEU A 106 16.79 -10.84 -8.95
CA LEU A 106 17.56 -10.18 -7.90
C LEU A 106 16.68 -9.96 -6.66
N ALA A 107 15.49 -9.37 -6.82
CA ALA A 107 14.57 -9.13 -5.70
C ALA A 107 14.18 -10.40 -4.95
N SER A 108 13.86 -11.48 -5.69
CA SER A 108 13.54 -12.78 -5.09
C SER A 108 14.73 -13.34 -4.32
N ARG A 109 15.94 -13.30 -4.91
CA ARG A 109 17.15 -13.83 -4.28
C ARG A 109 17.53 -13.07 -3.01
N LEU A 110 17.33 -11.75 -2.96
CA LEU A 110 17.57 -10.94 -1.77
C LEU A 110 16.57 -11.29 -0.66
N ARG A 111 15.29 -11.48 -0.98
CA ARG A 111 14.27 -11.94 -0.01
C ARG A 111 14.53 -13.34 0.51
N GLU A 112 14.97 -14.26 -0.35
CA GLU A 112 15.37 -15.61 0.05
C GLU A 112 16.54 -15.57 1.05
N SER A 113 17.39 -14.54 0.98
CA SER A 113 18.45 -14.26 1.96
C SER A 113 17.97 -13.56 3.23
N GLY A 114 16.66 -13.35 3.39
CA GLY A 114 16.07 -12.71 4.57
C GLY A 114 16.15 -11.17 4.56
N MET A 115 16.54 -10.55 3.45
CA MET A 115 16.57 -9.09 3.34
C MET A 115 15.17 -8.53 3.11
N PHE A 116 14.91 -7.34 3.66
CA PHE A 116 13.72 -6.58 3.32
C PHE A 116 13.92 -5.85 1.98
N VAL A 117 13.13 -6.19 0.97
CA VAL A 117 13.27 -5.64 -0.39
C VAL A 117 12.14 -4.66 -0.69
N VAL A 118 12.51 -3.39 -0.88
CA VAL A 118 11.64 -2.35 -1.43
C VAL A 118 11.93 -2.24 -2.93
N GLY A 119 10.91 -2.40 -3.75
CA GLY A 119 10.97 -2.05 -5.17
C GLY A 119 10.41 -0.65 -5.37
N MET A 120 11.04 0.16 -6.21
CA MET A 120 10.47 1.43 -6.64
C MET A 120 10.60 1.55 -8.15
N GLY A 121 9.51 1.92 -8.81
CA GLY A 121 9.49 2.03 -10.26
C GLY A 121 8.23 2.69 -10.77
N GLU A 122 8.16 2.88 -12.08
CA GLU A 122 7.03 3.53 -12.72
C GLU A 122 5.80 2.60 -12.80
N ASN A 123 4.63 3.14 -13.12
CA ASN A 123 3.39 2.37 -13.27
C ASN A 123 3.44 1.29 -14.36
N LYS A 124 4.35 1.44 -15.34
CA LYS A 124 4.63 0.44 -16.38
C LYS A 124 5.36 -0.82 -15.86
N THR A 125 5.92 -0.77 -14.64
CA THR A 125 6.74 -1.87 -14.09
C THR A 125 5.96 -3.20 -14.07
N PRO A 126 6.53 -4.31 -14.56
CA PRO A 126 5.84 -5.60 -14.63
C PRO A 126 5.42 -6.15 -13.27
N ARG A 127 4.26 -6.81 -13.22
CA ARG A 127 3.72 -7.43 -12.00
C ARG A 127 4.65 -8.49 -11.39
N SER A 128 5.47 -9.16 -12.22
CA SER A 128 6.47 -10.14 -11.74
C SER A 128 7.49 -9.51 -10.82
N PHE A 129 8.00 -8.32 -11.17
CA PHE A 129 8.99 -7.62 -10.36
C PHE A 129 8.35 -7.03 -9.10
N ARG A 130 7.16 -6.41 -9.23
CA ARG A 130 6.39 -5.91 -8.09
C ARG A 130 6.18 -6.98 -7.02
N ASN A 131 5.69 -8.16 -7.42
CA ASN A 131 5.43 -9.29 -6.52
C ASN A 131 6.70 -9.93 -5.94
N ALA A 132 7.84 -9.76 -6.61
CA ALA A 132 9.12 -10.23 -6.11
C ALA A 132 9.64 -9.39 -4.95
N CYS A 133 9.09 -8.21 -4.65
CA CYS A 133 9.49 -7.36 -3.53
C CYS A 133 8.66 -7.65 -2.26
N ASN A 134 9.09 -7.14 -1.10
CA ASN A 134 8.24 -7.08 0.10
C ASN A 134 7.22 -5.96 -0.01
N VAL A 135 7.67 -4.80 -0.51
CA VAL A 135 6.83 -3.64 -0.82
C VAL A 135 7.28 -3.10 -2.16
N PHE A 136 6.34 -2.64 -2.98
CA PHE A 136 6.62 -1.96 -4.23
C PHE A 136 5.90 -0.61 -4.25
N THR A 137 6.66 0.47 -4.44
CA THR A 137 6.13 1.83 -4.49
C THR A 137 6.19 2.39 -5.91
N SER A 138 5.06 2.90 -6.38
CA SER A 138 4.99 3.62 -7.65
C SER A 138 5.59 5.02 -7.49
N LEU A 139 6.56 5.36 -8.34
CA LEU A 139 7.25 6.65 -8.29
C LEU A 139 6.33 7.81 -8.69
N GLU A 140 5.37 7.60 -9.58
CA GLU A 140 4.40 8.62 -9.98
C GLU A 140 3.49 9.03 -8.81
N ASN A 141 3.07 8.06 -7.98
CA ASN A 141 2.25 8.35 -6.80
C ASN A 141 2.97 9.24 -5.77
N LEU A 142 4.30 9.24 -5.77
CA LEU A 142 5.09 10.05 -4.84
C LEU A 142 5.15 11.51 -5.27
N ILE A 143 5.22 11.79 -6.58
CA ILE A 143 5.22 13.16 -7.11
C ILE A 143 3.86 13.82 -6.94
N GLU A 144 2.77 13.07 -7.20
CA GLU A 144 1.41 13.60 -7.06
C GLU A 144 1.08 14.04 -5.63
N ASP A 145 1.66 13.38 -4.63
CA ASP A 145 1.45 13.68 -3.21
C ASP A 145 2.27 14.90 -2.74
N ASP A 146 3.45 15.10 -3.32
CA ASP A 146 4.36 16.22 -2.97
C ASP A 146 3.96 17.55 -3.61
N GLY A 147 2.92 17.56 -4.46
CA GLY A 147 2.38 18.77 -5.09
C GLY A 147 3.37 19.51 -6.00
N ALA A 148 4.49 18.88 -6.34
CA ALA A 148 5.51 19.45 -7.21
C ALA A 148 4.98 19.48 -8.65
N GLU A 149 4.58 20.68 -9.12
CA GLU A 149 4.48 20.93 -10.55
C GLU A 149 5.84 20.61 -11.17
N VAL A 150 5.85 19.70 -12.14
CA VAL A 150 7.04 19.39 -12.91
C VAL A 150 7.40 20.66 -13.68
N ASP A 151 8.46 21.35 -13.29
CA ASP A 151 9.07 22.38 -14.12
C ASP A 151 9.39 21.76 -15.48
N ASN A 152 8.56 22.09 -16.47
CA ASN A 152 8.84 21.82 -17.87
C ASN A 152 9.93 22.80 -18.31
N ASP A 153 11.16 22.54 -17.88
CA ASP A 153 12.36 23.14 -18.49
C ASP A 153 12.61 22.46 -19.85
N GLU A 154 11.69 22.69 -20.80
CA GLU A 154 11.89 22.57 -22.24
C GLU A 154 11.89 23.97 -22.87
N VAL A 155 12.79 24.85 -22.43
CA VAL A 155 13.25 25.95 -23.29
C VAL A 155 14.70 26.21 -22.92
N LEU A 156 15.61 25.91 -23.85
CA LEU A 156 16.88 26.62 -24.14
C LEU A 156 17.78 25.71 -25.00
N GLU A 157 17.36 25.44 -26.24
CA GLU A 157 18.31 25.14 -27.32
C GLU A 157 17.88 25.92 -28.57
N ASN A 158 18.32 27.17 -28.62
CA ASN A 158 18.53 27.92 -29.86
C ASN A 158 19.68 28.87 -29.57
N GLU A 159 20.89 28.49 -29.99
CA GLU A 159 21.84 29.37 -30.69
C GLU A 159 23.13 28.60 -31.00
N HIS A 160 23.58 28.74 -32.24
CA HIS A 160 24.81 28.26 -32.87
C HIS A 160 24.87 26.81 -33.36
N GLU A 161 24.55 26.59 -34.64
CA GLU A 161 25.56 26.59 -35.71
C GLU A 161 24.90 26.47 -37.09
N GLU A 162 24.88 27.58 -37.83
CA GLU A 162 24.86 27.59 -39.28
C GLU A 162 26.30 27.32 -39.76
N LEU A 163 26.52 26.31 -40.61
CA LEU A 163 27.15 26.45 -41.94
C LEU A 163 27.51 25.10 -42.61
N VAL A 164 26.95 24.94 -43.82
CA VAL A 164 27.52 24.34 -45.05
C VAL A 164 27.07 22.91 -45.43
N SER A 165 26.00 22.90 -46.25
CA SER A 165 25.77 22.22 -47.54
C SER A 165 26.15 20.74 -47.75
N SER A 166 25.17 19.93 -48.18
CA SER A 166 25.00 19.62 -49.62
C SER A 166 23.73 18.80 -49.87
N GLU A 167 23.07 19.12 -50.98
CA GLU A 167 21.78 18.67 -51.47
C GLU A 167 21.72 17.17 -51.83
N SER A 168 20.55 16.55 -51.63
CA SER A 168 19.89 15.79 -52.71
C SER A 168 18.40 15.62 -52.39
N GLU A 169 17.58 16.17 -53.26
CA GLU A 169 16.13 16.13 -53.31
C GLU A 169 15.61 14.69 -53.49
N HIS A 170 14.52 14.35 -52.79
CA HIS A 170 13.41 13.61 -53.41
C HIS A 170 12.11 13.82 -52.63
N GLU A 171 11.13 14.37 -53.33
CA GLU A 171 9.77 14.66 -52.90
C GLU A 171 8.96 13.39 -52.56
N ASP A 172 8.42 13.40 -51.35
CA ASP A 172 6.99 13.30 -51.00
C ASP A 172 6.13 12.20 -51.65
N LYS A 173 5.70 11.22 -50.82
CA LYS A 173 4.28 10.87 -50.67
C LYS A 173 3.97 10.40 -49.25
N SER A 174 3.47 11.35 -48.45
CA SER A 174 2.33 11.23 -47.53
C SER A 174 1.82 9.81 -47.17
N GLY A 175 2.17 9.38 -45.97
CA GLY A 175 1.51 8.29 -45.25
C GLY A 175 1.45 8.61 -43.77
N LYS A 176 0.46 9.40 -43.34
CA LYS A 176 0.16 9.71 -41.92
C LYS A 176 -0.19 8.43 -41.17
N SER A 177 0.84 7.69 -40.73
CA SER A 177 0.69 6.68 -39.70
C SER A 177 0.57 7.39 -38.36
N LYS A 178 -0.68 7.69 -37.97
CA LYS A 178 -1.02 8.00 -36.57
C LYS A 178 -0.49 6.85 -35.71
N LYS A 179 0.66 7.06 -35.05
CA LYS A 179 1.10 6.21 -33.95
C LYS A 179 0.01 6.28 -32.88
N LYS A 180 -0.84 5.25 -32.85
CA LYS A 180 -1.68 4.94 -31.70
C LYS A 180 -0.72 4.73 -30.53
N TYR A 181 -0.66 5.68 -29.61
CA TYR A 181 -0.23 5.41 -28.25
C TYR A 181 -1.13 4.27 -27.75
N LYS A 182 -0.57 3.06 -27.67
CA LYS A 182 -1.22 1.99 -26.91
C LYS A 182 -1.20 2.47 -25.46
N GLU A 183 -2.37 2.64 -24.86
CA GLU A 183 -2.51 2.72 -23.41
C GLU A 183 -1.78 1.50 -22.82
N GLU A 184 -0.62 1.72 -22.21
CA GLU A 184 0.08 0.69 -21.45
C GLU A 184 -0.85 0.27 -20.32
N LYS A 185 -1.25 -1.01 -20.31
CA LYS A 185 -2.11 -1.55 -19.28
C LYS A 185 -1.38 -1.43 -17.94
N SER A 186 -1.91 -0.64 -17.02
CA SER A 186 -1.43 -0.60 -15.65
C SER A 186 -1.46 -2.01 -15.05
N HIS A 187 -0.34 -2.45 -14.48
CA HIS A 187 -0.19 -3.80 -13.89
C HIS A 187 -0.72 -3.90 -12.45
N ILE A 188 -1.47 -2.89 -12.01
CA ILE A 188 -1.95 -2.70 -10.64
C ILE A 188 -3.11 -3.67 -10.35
N VAL A 189 -3.17 -4.21 -9.13
CA VAL A 189 -4.30 -5.04 -8.68
C VAL A 189 -5.62 -4.24 -8.72
N SER A 190 -6.71 -4.87 -9.16
CA SER A 190 -7.97 -4.14 -9.35
C SER A 190 -8.65 -3.76 -8.03
N LYS A 191 -9.35 -2.62 -8.00
CA LYS A 191 -10.11 -2.15 -6.81
C LYS A 191 -11.05 -3.24 -6.27
N LYS A 192 -11.76 -3.94 -7.16
CA LYS A 192 -12.69 -5.03 -6.79
C LYS A 192 -12.00 -6.22 -6.13
N GLU A 193 -10.80 -6.61 -6.57
CA GLU A 193 -10.04 -7.68 -5.93
C GLU A 193 -9.57 -7.29 -4.52
N VAL A 194 -9.18 -6.03 -4.34
CA VAL A 194 -8.82 -5.46 -3.03
C VAL A 194 -10.04 -5.45 -2.11
N GLU A 195 -11.18 -4.95 -2.56
CA GLU A 195 -12.45 -4.93 -1.81
C GLU A 195 -12.86 -6.33 -1.34
N ASN A 196 -12.89 -7.31 -2.26
CA ASN A 196 -13.21 -8.69 -1.92
C ASN A 196 -12.26 -9.28 -0.87
N THR A 197 -10.97 -8.93 -0.97
CA THR A 197 -9.99 -9.36 0.03
C THR A 197 -10.29 -8.74 1.38
N ILE A 198 -10.59 -7.44 1.45
CA ILE A 198 -10.95 -6.75 2.71
C ILE A 198 -12.17 -7.40 3.35
N ILE A 199 -13.22 -7.64 2.57
CA ILE A 199 -14.44 -8.32 3.05
C ILE A 199 -14.09 -9.68 3.64
N THR A 200 -13.25 -10.47 2.95
CA THR A 200 -12.78 -11.77 3.45
C THR A 200 -12.02 -11.63 4.78
N MET A 201 -11.13 -10.63 4.91
CA MET A 201 -10.40 -10.39 6.15
C MET A 201 -11.33 -10.05 7.33
N ILE A 202 -12.36 -9.25 7.07
CA ILE A 202 -13.35 -8.87 8.09
C ILE A 202 -14.15 -10.10 8.52
N MET A 203 -14.67 -10.89 7.57
CA MET A 203 -15.40 -12.13 7.85
C MET A 203 -14.57 -13.14 8.65
N GLU A 204 -13.29 -13.31 8.32
CA GLU A 204 -12.38 -14.20 9.06
C GLU A 204 -12.19 -13.78 10.53
N ASN A 205 -12.13 -12.48 10.79
CA ASN A 205 -11.98 -11.94 12.14
C ASN A 205 -13.31 -11.99 12.90
N GLU A 206 -14.43 -11.67 12.26
CA GLU A 206 -15.78 -11.81 12.83
C GLU A 206 -16.06 -13.26 13.25
N ASN A 207 -15.72 -14.24 12.41
CA ASN A 207 -15.83 -15.67 12.74
C ASN A 207 -14.99 -16.09 13.96
N LYS A 208 -13.98 -15.30 14.33
CA LYS A 208 -13.14 -15.49 15.53
C LYS A 208 -13.57 -14.59 16.69
N GLY A 209 -14.65 -13.83 16.54
CA GLY A 209 -15.13 -12.85 17.53
C GLY A 209 -14.16 -11.69 17.75
N LYS A 210 -13.35 -11.34 16.75
CA LYS A 210 -12.32 -10.31 16.82
C LYS A 210 -12.70 -9.13 15.92
N LEU A 211 -12.50 -7.91 16.41
CA LEU A 211 -12.63 -6.70 15.60
C LEU A 211 -11.48 -6.58 14.60
N THR A 212 -11.78 -6.10 13.40
CA THR A 212 -10.77 -5.86 12.36
C THR A 212 -10.27 -4.44 12.45
N GLY A 213 -8.98 -4.26 12.78
CA GLY A 213 -8.35 -2.94 12.84
C GLY A 213 -7.88 -2.45 11.47
N LEU A 214 -7.91 -1.13 11.26
CA LEU A 214 -7.43 -0.49 10.02
C LEU A 214 -5.98 -0.85 9.68
N ALA A 215 -5.10 -0.83 10.69
CA ALA A 215 -3.67 -1.15 10.52
C ALA A 215 -3.47 -2.62 10.12
N GLU A 216 -4.29 -3.53 10.65
CA GLU A 216 -4.26 -4.94 10.28
C GLU A 216 -4.66 -5.14 8.82
N ILE A 217 -5.71 -4.45 8.35
CA ILE A 217 -6.11 -4.48 6.94
C ILE A 217 -4.96 -3.99 6.06
N GLY A 218 -4.38 -2.83 6.38
CA GLY A 218 -3.27 -2.27 5.61
C GLY A 218 -2.08 -3.22 5.52
N SER A 219 -1.64 -3.77 6.66
CA SER A 219 -0.52 -4.73 6.69
C SER A 219 -0.82 -6.02 5.94
N ARG A 220 -2.01 -6.59 6.09
CA ARG A 220 -2.41 -7.82 5.38
C ARG A 220 -2.54 -7.59 3.88
N LEU A 221 -3.00 -6.40 3.44
CA LEU A 221 -3.08 -6.04 2.03
C LEU A 221 -1.68 -5.91 1.43
N GLN A 222 -0.76 -5.19 2.08
CA GLN A 222 0.63 -5.07 1.62
C GLN A 222 1.33 -6.44 1.56
N ASN A 223 1.10 -7.31 2.54
CA ASN A 223 1.66 -8.66 2.52
C ASN A 223 1.12 -9.54 1.38
N LYS A 224 -0.14 -9.33 0.97
CA LYS A 224 -0.78 -10.08 -0.12
C LYS A 224 -0.46 -9.49 -1.49
N TYR A 225 -0.37 -8.17 -1.57
CA TYR A 225 -0.18 -7.36 -2.76
C TYR A 225 0.93 -6.34 -2.46
N PRO A 226 2.20 -6.65 -2.76
CA PRO A 226 3.33 -5.77 -2.44
C PRO A 226 3.20 -4.37 -3.04
N ASP A 227 2.49 -4.23 -4.16
CA ASP A 227 2.19 -2.98 -4.86
C ASP A 227 0.92 -2.27 -4.37
N PHE A 228 0.29 -2.75 -3.30
CA PHE A 228 -0.91 -2.12 -2.76
C PHE A 228 -0.59 -0.75 -2.17
N ASP A 229 -1.18 0.27 -2.80
CA ASP A 229 -1.16 1.66 -2.38
C ASP A 229 -2.53 2.27 -2.71
N VAL A 230 -3.13 2.96 -1.75
CA VAL A 230 -4.45 3.58 -1.89
C VAL A 230 -4.47 4.72 -2.91
N ARG A 231 -3.29 5.32 -3.17
CA ARG A 231 -3.10 6.38 -4.18
C ARG A 231 -3.35 5.87 -5.59
N ASN A 232 -3.04 4.61 -5.86
CA ASN A 232 -3.37 3.95 -7.14
C ASN A 232 -4.87 3.96 -7.46
N TYR A 233 -5.72 4.15 -6.45
CA TYR A 233 -7.19 4.17 -6.58
C TYR A 233 -7.77 5.58 -6.38
N GLY A 234 -6.92 6.62 -6.27
CA GLY A 234 -7.34 8.01 -6.08
C GLY A 234 -7.60 8.41 -4.62
N TYR A 235 -7.04 7.68 -3.65
CA TYR A 235 -7.24 7.98 -2.22
C TYR A 235 -5.92 8.29 -1.51
N SER A 236 -5.94 9.30 -0.64
CA SER A 236 -4.79 9.65 0.21
C SER A 236 -4.67 8.80 1.48
N LEU A 237 -5.76 8.17 1.94
CA LEU A 237 -5.79 7.41 3.18
C LEU A 237 -6.60 6.12 3.01
N LEU A 238 -6.12 5.04 3.64
CA LEU A 238 -6.85 3.76 3.68
C LEU A 238 -8.24 3.90 4.30
N SER A 239 -8.41 4.73 5.32
CA SER A 239 -9.74 4.97 5.91
C SER A 239 -10.71 5.58 4.89
N LYS A 240 -10.26 6.49 4.03
CA LYS A 240 -11.09 7.10 2.97
C LYS A 240 -11.44 6.09 1.88
N PHE A 241 -10.47 5.25 1.50
CA PHE A 241 -10.72 4.15 0.56
C PHE A 241 -11.79 3.19 1.09
N LEU A 242 -11.74 2.85 2.37
CA LEU A 242 -12.72 1.94 3.01
C LEU A 242 -14.10 2.57 3.18
N GLU A 243 -14.19 3.88 3.41
CA GLU A 243 -15.46 4.61 3.53
C GLU A 243 -16.29 4.56 2.24
N GLU A 244 -15.65 4.39 1.07
CA GLU A 244 -16.30 4.24 -0.24
C GLU A 244 -16.77 2.81 -0.56
N ILE A 245 -16.40 1.82 0.26
CA ILE A 245 -16.83 0.43 0.04
C ILE A 245 -18.24 0.27 0.62
N ASP A 246 -19.22 0.07 -0.27
CA ASP A 246 -20.63 0.01 0.11
C ASP A 246 -20.96 -1.00 1.21
N SER A 247 -20.28 -2.14 1.26
CA SER A 247 -20.53 -3.20 2.24
C SER A 247 -19.81 -3.00 3.58
N VAL A 248 -18.98 -1.97 3.71
CA VAL A 248 -18.09 -1.76 4.85
C VAL A 248 -18.45 -0.49 5.62
N THR A 249 -18.22 -0.51 6.93
CA THR A 249 -18.32 0.67 7.81
C THR A 249 -17.03 0.87 8.58
N VAL A 250 -16.51 2.09 8.56
CA VAL A 250 -15.35 2.50 9.35
C VAL A 250 -15.83 3.12 10.67
N ILE A 251 -15.39 2.56 11.79
CA ILE A 251 -15.75 3.00 13.15
C ILE A 251 -14.51 3.61 13.81
N LYS A 252 -14.60 4.88 14.19
CA LYS A 252 -13.51 5.64 14.81
C LYS A 252 -13.80 5.85 16.30
N ASN A 253 -13.06 5.15 17.17
CA ASN A 253 -13.17 5.27 18.64
C ASN A 253 -11.83 5.73 19.22
N ASN A 254 -11.72 7.01 19.61
CA ASN A 254 -10.47 7.65 20.03
C ASN A 254 -9.37 7.46 18.97
N ASN A 255 -8.29 6.75 19.33
CA ASN A 255 -7.16 6.44 18.44
C ASN A 255 -7.31 5.08 17.73
N ILE A 256 -8.39 4.33 17.97
CA ILE A 256 -8.60 3.01 17.38
C ILE A 256 -9.62 3.14 16.25
N VAL A 257 -9.19 2.76 15.05
CA VAL A 257 -10.06 2.68 13.87
C VAL A 257 -10.31 1.21 13.55
N ASN A 258 -11.56 0.80 13.68
CA ASN A 258 -12.02 -0.55 13.36
C ASN A 258 -12.93 -0.52 12.13
N VAL A 259 -13.11 -1.68 11.52
CA VAL A 259 -13.82 -1.84 10.27
C VAL A 259 -14.71 -3.08 10.37
N GLU A 260 -15.99 -2.93 10.04
CA GLU A 260 -17.04 -3.96 10.15
C GLU A 260 -17.91 -3.99 8.88
N LEU A 261 -18.61 -5.10 8.63
CA LEU A 261 -19.59 -5.16 7.54
C LEU A 261 -20.89 -4.44 7.92
N LYS A 262 -21.49 -3.70 6.97
CA LYS A 262 -22.78 -3.00 7.19
C LYS A 262 -23.90 -3.96 7.58
N GLU A 263 -23.97 -5.14 6.95
CA GLU A 263 -24.98 -6.16 7.26
C GLU A 263 -24.87 -6.66 8.71
N SER A 264 -23.66 -6.96 9.17
CA SER A 264 -23.38 -7.39 10.55
C SER A 264 -23.79 -6.32 11.57
N ARG A 265 -23.55 -5.05 11.24
CA ARG A 265 -23.96 -3.91 12.08
C ARG A 265 -25.48 -3.77 12.17
N ASN A 266 -26.18 -3.82 11.03
CA ASN A 266 -27.65 -3.73 11.03
C ASN A 266 -28.28 -4.86 11.84
N ALA A 267 -27.79 -6.09 11.68
CA ALA A 267 -28.26 -7.24 12.45
C ALA A 267 -28.03 -7.07 13.95
N ARG A 268 -26.94 -6.42 14.36
CA ARG A 268 -26.68 -6.09 15.77
C ARG A 268 -27.63 -5.00 16.28
N GLU A 269 -27.83 -3.93 15.52
CA GLU A 269 -28.72 -2.83 15.89
C GLU A 269 -30.16 -3.32 16.09
N GLU A 270 -30.66 -4.23 15.26
CA GLU A 270 -31.98 -4.86 15.43
C GLU A 270 -32.12 -5.65 16.74
N VAL A 271 -31.08 -6.36 17.16
CA VAL A 271 -31.07 -7.11 18.43
C VAL A 271 -30.96 -6.15 19.62
N ASP A 272 -30.09 -5.15 19.52
CA ASP A 272 -29.89 -4.14 20.57
C ASP A 272 -31.19 -3.35 20.82
N GLU A 273 -31.87 -2.90 19.77
CA GLU A 273 -33.18 -2.23 19.86
C GLU A 273 -34.25 -3.12 20.47
N TYR A 274 -34.28 -4.41 20.07
CA TYR A 274 -35.22 -5.36 20.65
C TYR A 274 -35.00 -5.55 22.16
N ILE A 275 -33.74 -5.64 22.61
CA ILE A 275 -33.42 -5.75 24.04
C ILE A 275 -33.87 -4.50 24.80
N ILE A 276 -33.66 -3.31 24.23
CA ILE A 276 -34.12 -2.05 24.83
C ILE A 276 -35.65 -2.01 24.94
N ASP A 277 -36.37 -2.42 23.89
CA ASP A 277 -37.84 -2.48 23.88
C ASP A 277 -38.38 -3.46 24.93
N VAL A 278 -37.77 -4.65 25.03
CA VAL A 278 -38.08 -5.65 26.05
C VAL A 278 -37.87 -5.09 27.46
N LEU A 279 -36.77 -4.38 27.71
CA LEU A 279 -36.50 -3.78 29.02
C LEU A 279 -37.49 -2.67 29.39
N LYS A 280 -37.93 -1.87 28.42
CA LYS A 280 -38.97 -0.84 28.62
C LYS A 280 -40.31 -1.48 29.00
N LYS A 281 -40.70 -2.56 28.32
CA LYS A 281 -41.99 -3.26 28.55
C LYS A 281 -42.07 -3.96 29.91
N HIS A 282 -40.94 -4.40 30.46
CA HIS A 282 -40.87 -5.14 31.72
C HIS A 282 -40.29 -4.32 32.90
N ASP A 283 -40.46 -2.99 32.88
CA ASP A 283 -40.12 -2.08 33.98
C ASP A 283 -38.67 -2.24 34.50
N ASN A 284 -37.71 -2.50 33.60
CA ASN A 284 -36.29 -2.68 33.93
C ASN A 284 -36.01 -3.72 35.04
N LYS A 285 -36.77 -4.83 35.08
CA LYS A 285 -36.63 -5.89 36.11
C LYS A 285 -36.36 -7.29 35.54
N LEU A 286 -35.96 -7.39 34.28
CA LEU A 286 -35.67 -8.67 33.65
C LEU A 286 -34.28 -9.20 34.00
N GLY A 287 -34.22 -10.50 34.27
CA GLY A 287 -32.98 -11.25 34.37
C GLY A 287 -32.30 -11.42 33.02
N VAL A 288 -30.97 -11.43 32.99
CA VAL A 288 -30.20 -11.63 31.75
C VAL A 288 -30.56 -12.96 31.07
N THR A 289 -30.89 -14.01 31.83
CA THR A 289 -31.34 -15.30 31.29
C THR A 289 -32.68 -15.20 30.57
N GLU A 290 -33.62 -14.42 31.10
CA GLU A 290 -34.95 -14.21 30.52
C GLU A 290 -34.84 -13.40 29.22
N ILE A 291 -33.98 -12.38 29.21
CA ILE A 291 -33.61 -11.64 27.99
C ILE A 291 -33.06 -12.62 26.94
N GLY A 292 -32.21 -13.56 27.32
CA GLY A 292 -31.69 -14.59 26.42
C GLY A 292 -32.80 -15.43 25.77
N HIS A 293 -33.78 -15.89 26.56
CA HIS A 293 -34.92 -16.63 26.01
C HIS A 293 -35.76 -15.79 25.04
N LEU A 294 -36.01 -14.52 25.36
CA LEU A 294 -36.77 -13.62 24.48
C LEU A 294 -36.03 -13.32 23.18
N ILE A 295 -34.71 -13.11 23.25
CA ILE A 295 -33.88 -12.95 22.05
C ILE A 295 -33.98 -14.19 21.16
N HIS A 296 -33.81 -15.39 21.71
CA HIS A 296 -33.90 -16.62 20.92
C HIS A 296 -35.31 -16.90 20.34
N GLN A 297 -36.37 -16.36 20.95
CA GLN A 297 -37.72 -16.45 20.36
C GLN A 297 -37.87 -15.60 19.10
N LYS A 298 -37.25 -14.41 19.06
CA LYS A 298 -37.33 -13.51 17.91
C LYS A 298 -36.22 -13.75 16.88
N PHE A 299 -35.02 -14.08 17.36
CA PHE A 299 -33.80 -14.29 16.60
C PHE A 299 -33.28 -15.70 16.91
N SER A 300 -33.85 -16.71 16.24
CA SER A 300 -33.60 -18.13 16.52
C SER A 300 -32.11 -18.52 16.45
N ASN A 301 -31.35 -17.86 15.57
CA ASN A 301 -29.92 -18.11 15.35
C ASN A 301 -29.00 -17.20 16.17
N PHE A 302 -29.53 -16.35 17.05
CA PHE A 302 -28.71 -15.41 17.82
C PHE A 302 -27.69 -16.16 18.68
N SER A 303 -26.43 -15.77 18.59
CA SER A 303 -25.40 -16.17 19.55
C SER A 303 -24.57 -14.96 19.98
N PRO A 304 -24.33 -14.73 21.29
CA PRO A 304 -23.46 -13.64 21.74
C PRO A 304 -22.05 -13.69 21.15
N LYS A 305 -21.58 -14.88 20.73
CA LYS A 305 -20.27 -15.07 20.12
C LYS A 305 -20.18 -14.41 18.75
N ASP A 306 -21.30 -14.36 18.02
CA ASP A 306 -21.40 -13.78 16.68
C ASP A 306 -21.15 -12.26 16.74
N TYR A 307 -21.34 -11.66 17.91
CA TYR A 307 -21.08 -10.25 18.20
C TYR A 307 -19.81 -10.03 19.04
N GLY A 308 -18.95 -11.04 19.21
CA GLY A 308 -17.67 -10.92 19.92
C GLY A 308 -17.74 -11.05 21.45
N TYR A 309 -18.83 -11.58 22.01
CA TYR A 309 -18.99 -11.73 23.45
C TYR A 309 -19.01 -13.19 23.91
N SER A 310 -18.18 -13.49 24.91
CA SER A 310 -18.11 -14.84 25.49
C SER A 310 -19.34 -15.23 26.32
N GLN A 311 -20.15 -14.26 26.73
CA GLN A 311 -21.33 -14.44 27.59
C GLN A 311 -22.40 -13.42 27.23
N LEU A 312 -23.67 -13.83 27.27
CA LEU A 312 -24.83 -12.95 27.05
C LEU A 312 -24.81 -11.72 27.98
N THR A 313 -24.38 -11.88 29.24
CA THR A 313 -24.25 -10.75 30.18
C THR A 313 -23.32 -9.66 29.64
N LYS A 314 -22.19 -10.04 29.04
CA LYS A 314 -21.22 -9.06 28.50
C LYS A 314 -21.79 -8.36 27.27
N TYR A 315 -22.49 -9.09 26.41
CA TYR A 315 -23.19 -8.51 25.26
C TYR A 315 -24.23 -7.48 25.70
N VAL A 316 -25.17 -7.88 26.58
CA VAL A 316 -26.22 -6.99 27.09
C VAL A 316 -25.64 -5.76 27.81
N GLN A 317 -24.52 -5.92 28.53
CA GLN A 317 -23.82 -4.81 29.18
C GLN A 317 -23.12 -3.86 28.20
N SER A 318 -22.77 -4.34 27.00
CA SER A 318 -22.13 -3.51 25.97
C SER A 318 -23.08 -2.52 25.31
N ILE A 319 -24.39 -2.78 25.38
CA ILE A 319 -25.43 -1.95 24.77
C ILE A 319 -25.44 -0.58 25.48
N PRO A 320 -25.27 0.53 24.76
CA PRO A 320 -25.34 1.87 25.33
C PRO A 320 -26.64 2.09 26.10
N GLY A 321 -26.55 2.64 27.30
CA GLY A 321 -27.71 2.89 28.14
C GLY A 321 -28.19 1.70 28.97
N ILE A 322 -27.57 0.52 28.90
CA ILE A 322 -27.88 -0.61 29.80
C ILE A 322 -26.87 -0.71 30.95
N LYS A 323 -27.33 -1.09 32.14
CA LYS A 323 -26.50 -1.45 33.30
C LYS A 323 -26.97 -2.77 33.88
N ILE A 324 -26.04 -3.64 34.24
CA ILE A 324 -26.31 -4.88 34.98
C ILE A 324 -26.26 -4.60 36.49
N THR A 325 -27.28 -5.06 37.20
CA THR A 325 -27.43 -5.00 38.68
C THR A 325 -27.70 -6.41 39.22
N HIS A 326 -27.67 -6.59 40.54
CA HIS A 326 -28.02 -7.87 41.18
C HIS A 326 -29.28 -7.68 42.04
N ASP A 327 -30.16 -8.68 42.04
CA ASP A 327 -31.29 -8.73 42.98
C ASP A 327 -30.87 -9.32 44.35
N ASP A 328 -31.82 -9.36 45.30
CA ASP A 328 -31.62 -9.90 46.65
C ASP A 328 -31.22 -11.39 46.66
N LYS A 329 -31.42 -12.09 45.53
CA LYS A 329 -31.05 -13.50 45.30
C LYS A 329 -29.82 -13.64 44.40
N GLN A 330 -29.02 -12.58 44.23
CA GLN A 330 -27.80 -12.53 43.40
C GLN A 330 -28.03 -12.80 41.90
N ARG A 331 -29.26 -12.66 41.39
CA ARG A 331 -29.56 -12.79 39.96
C ARG A 331 -29.19 -11.51 39.23
N LYS A 332 -28.54 -11.65 38.06
CA LYS A 332 -28.15 -10.53 37.20
C LYS A 332 -29.37 -9.95 36.49
N LEU A 333 -29.74 -8.72 36.84
CA LEU A 333 -30.82 -7.94 36.23
C LEU A 333 -30.25 -6.88 35.28
N ALA A 334 -30.80 -6.75 34.08
CA ALA A 334 -30.47 -5.64 33.19
C ALA A 334 -31.48 -4.49 33.37
N LYS A 335 -30.97 -3.26 33.44
CA LYS A 335 -31.76 -2.04 33.61
C LYS A 335 -31.29 -0.96 32.66
N LEU A 336 -32.21 -0.18 32.12
CA LEU A 336 -31.87 1.06 31.43
C LEU A 336 -31.32 2.08 32.45
N LYS A 337 -30.21 2.74 32.10
CA LYS A 337 -29.68 3.89 32.84
C LYS A 337 -30.69 5.02 32.70
N LYS A 338 -31.06 5.62 33.83
CA LYS A 338 -31.89 6.84 33.85
C LYS A 338 -31.12 8.03 33.30
#